data_AF-A0A7X7TJH3-F1
#
_entry.id   AF-A0A7X7TJH3-F1
#
_cell.length_a   1.000
_cell.length_b   1.000
_cell.length_c   1.000
_cell.angle_alpha   90.00
_cell.angle_beta   90.00
_cell.angle_gamma   90.00
#
_symmetry.space_group_name_H-M   'P 1'
#
loop_
_entity.id
_entity.type
_entity.pdbx_description
1 polymer ?
#
loop_
_entity_poly.entity_id
_entity_poly.type
_entity_poly.pdbx_seq_one_letter_code
_entity_poly.pdbx_strand_id
1 'polypeptide(L)'
;QVINETAQVPVIDAHLQKVDPLFQKWRELSRVQVELENIDRYLKKILFIKERTKELEKVENNLEKMEKNGRRLAVYQEMRQEWQELEKTYRGSCLAAERYQKEINQYLEKFREFLLKIERCPVCYGELDQEAVERVLDEYR
;
A
#
# COMPACT_ATOMS: atom_id res chain seq x y z
N GLN A 1 97.23 -17.28 21.00
CA GLN A 1 95.88 -16.74 21.27
C GLN A 1 94.78 -17.48 20.52
N VAL A 2 95.00 -17.90 19.28
CA VAL A 2 94.06 -18.68 18.43
C VAL A 2 93.50 -19.97 19.08
N ILE A 3 94.25 -20.66 19.95
CA ILE A 3 93.84 -21.94 20.57
C ILE A 3 92.76 -21.76 21.65
N ASN A 4 92.66 -20.60 22.30
CA ASN A 4 91.61 -20.34 23.30
C ASN A 4 90.28 -19.93 22.65
N GLU A 5 90.31 -19.39 21.44
CA GLU A 5 89.12 -18.99 20.68
C GLU A 5 88.41 -20.22 20.08
N THR A 6 89.15 -21.25 19.70
CA THR A 6 88.59 -22.50 19.15
C THR A 6 87.94 -23.41 20.20
N ALA A 7 88.28 -23.26 21.49
CA ALA A 7 87.66 -24.02 22.59
C ALA A 7 86.18 -23.64 22.84
N GLN A 8 85.75 -22.46 22.37
CA GLN A 8 84.36 -22.00 22.51
C GLN A 8 83.43 -22.53 21.40
N VAL A 9 83.99 -23.04 20.30
CA VAL A 9 83.23 -23.52 19.13
C VAL A 9 82.26 -24.65 19.48
N PRO A 10 82.64 -25.70 20.23
CA PRO A 10 81.71 -26.78 20.59
C PRO A 10 80.58 -26.32 21.52
N VAL A 11 80.84 -25.31 22.37
CA VAL A 11 79.85 -24.73 23.28
C VAL A 11 78.83 -23.91 22.49
N ILE A 12 79.31 -23.11 21.52
CA ILE A 12 78.47 -22.35 20.60
C ILE A 12 77.60 -23.28 19.75
N ASP A 13 78.16 -24.37 19.22
CA ASP A 13 77.40 -25.37 18.45
C ASP A 13 76.29 -26.01 19.30
N ALA A 14 76.58 -26.37 20.56
CA ALA A 14 75.58 -26.92 21.48
C ALA A 14 74.46 -25.91 21.80
N HIS A 15 74.78 -24.62 21.87
CA HIS A 15 73.77 -23.56 22.03
C HIS A 15 72.95 -23.38 20.75
N LEU A 16 73.57 -23.37 19.58
CA LEU A 16 72.87 -23.26 18.29
C LEU A 16 71.92 -24.44 18.06
N GLN A 17 72.33 -25.66 18.39
CA GLN A 17 71.45 -26.84 18.34
C GLN A 17 70.21 -26.73 19.23
N LYS A 18 70.29 -26.01 20.35
CA LYS A 18 69.14 -25.74 21.24
C LYS A 18 68.27 -24.60 20.75
N VAL A 19 68.84 -23.60 20.08
CA VAL A 19 68.13 -22.42 19.57
C VAL A 19 67.37 -22.70 18.28
N ASP A 20 67.92 -23.53 17.40
CA ASP A 20 67.29 -23.86 16.11
C ASP A 20 65.81 -24.34 16.23
N PRO A 21 65.46 -25.33 17.09
CA PRO A 21 64.06 -25.75 17.24
C PRO A 21 63.15 -24.66 17.83
N LEU A 22 63.69 -23.75 18.66
CA LEU A 22 62.93 -22.62 19.18
C LEU A 22 62.65 -21.60 18.08
N PHE A 23 63.61 -21.37 17.19
CA PHE A 23 63.45 -20.49 16.04
C PHE A 23 62.44 -21.04 15.03
N GLN A 24 62.42 -22.36 14.80
CA GLN A 24 61.40 -23.01 13.97
C GLN A 24 59.99 -22.82 14.56
N LYS A 25 59.81 -23.08 15.85
CA LYS A 25 58.53 -22.84 16.55
C LYS A 25 58.10 -21.38 16.48
N TRP A 26 59.03 -20.44 16.61
CA TRP A 26 58.73 -19.03 16.47
C TRP A 26 58.24 -18.69 15.05
N ARG A 27 58.88 -19.24 14.01
CA ARG A 27 58.42 -19.07 12.62
C ARG A 27 57.02 -19.62 12.38
N GLU A 28 56.70 -20.78 12.95
CA GLU A 28 55.35 -21.37 12.88
C GLU A 28 54.33 -20.47 13.58
N LEU A 29 54.63 -19.99 14.79
CA LEU A 29 53.77 -19.06 15.51
C LEU A 29 53.56 -17.75 14.76
N SER A 30 54.59 -17.20 14.12
CA SER A 30 54.46 -16.00 13.28
C SER A 30 53.54 -16.22 12.08
N ARG A 31 53.56 -17.42 11.46
CA ARG A 31 52.61 -17.75 10.38
C ARG A 31 51.18 -17.83 10.89
N VAL A 32 50.97 -18.50 12.03
CA VAL A 32 49.66 -18.59 12.68
C VAL A 32 49.14 -17.20 13.04
N GLN A 33 49.99 -16.29 13.53
CA GLN A 33 49.60 -14.92 13.82
C GLN A 33 49.08 -14.20 12.57
N VAL A 34 49.78 -14.31 11.43
CA VAL A 34 49.34 -13.71 10.16
C VAL A 34 48.00 -14.29 9.69
N GLU A 35 47.79 -15.59 9.86
CA GLU A 35 46.52 -16.23 9.55
C GLU A 35 45.37 -15.70 10.43
N LEU A 36 45.62 -15.54 11.75
CA LEU A 36 44.64 -14.97 12.68
C LEU A 36 44.28 -13.52 12.34
N GLU A 37 45.26 -12.69 11.97
CA GLU A 37 45.03 -11.32 11.53
C GLU A 37 44.18 -11.26 10.25
N ASN A 38 44.37 -12.20 9.33
CA ASN A 38 43.54 -12.31 8.14
C ASN A 38 42.11 -12.75 8.49
N ILE A 39 41.95 -13.73 9.39
CA ILE A 39 40.63 -14.19 9.86
C ILE A 39 39.86 -13.03 10.52
N ASP A 40 40.48 -12.25 11.39
CA ASP A 40 39.86 -11.08 12.02
C ASP A 40 39.36 -10.07 10.96
N ARG A 41 40.17 -9.81 9.94
CA ARG A 41 39.79 -8.94 8.82
C ARG A 41 38.57 -9.47 8.07
N TYR A 42 38.51 -10.77 7.81
CA TYR A 42 37.36 -11.39 7.15
C TYR A 42 36.10 -11.35 8.02
N LEU A 43 36.21 -11.60 9.33
CA LEU A 43 35.09 -11.51 10.27
C LEU A 43 34.48 -10.11 10.30
N LYS A 44 35.31 -9.06 10.32
CA LYS A 44 34.84 -7.67 10.25
C LYS A 44 34.05 -7.39 8.97
N LYS A 45 34.50 -7.91 7.82
CA LYS A 45 33.77 -7.80 6.54
C LYS A 45 32.43 -8.53 6.59
N ILE A 46 32.39 -9.75 7.13
CA ILE A 46 31.16 -10.55 7.25
C ILE A 46 30.14 -9.84 8.13
N LEU A 47 30.56 -9.30 9.28
CA LEU A 47 29.67 -8.55 10.17
C LEU A 47 29.09 -7.31 9.49
N PHE A 48 29.91 -6.57 8.74
CA PHE A 48 29.43 -5.43 7.95
C PHE A 48 28.38 -5.84 6.90
N ILE A 49 28.62 -6.91 6.15
CA ILE A 49 27.67 -7.42 5.16
C ILE A 49 26.36 -7.85 5.85
N LYS A 50 26.45 -8.61 6.94
CA LYS A 50 25.29 -9.07 7.71
C LYS A 50 24.37 -7.92 8.13
N GLU A 51 24.94 -6.83 8.62
CA GLU A 51 24.14 -5.69 9.07
C GLU A 51 23.47 -4.96 7.90
N ARG A 52 24.17 -4.81 6.77
CA ARG A 52 23.56 -4.25 5.55
C ARG A 52 22.43 -5.12 5.00
N THR A 53 22.54 -6.44 5.10
CA THR A 53 21.49 -7.36 4.65
C THR A 53 20.21 -7.22 5.48
N LYS A 54 20.31 -6.98 6.80
CA LYS A 54 19.11 -6.70 7.62
C LYS A 54 18.40 -5.41 7.21
N GLU A 55 19.15 -4.38 6.82
CA GLU A 55 18.54 -3.15 6.33
C GLU A 55 17.83 -3.35 4.98
N LEU A 56 18.34 -4.24 4.11
CA LEU A 56 17.64 -4.61 2.88
C LEU A 56 16.31 -5.30 3.16
N GLU A 57 16.26 -6.23 4.11
CA GLU A 57 15.01 -6.90 4.51
C GLU A 57 13.94 -5.90 4.98
N LYS A 58 14.32 -4.84 5.70
CA LYS A 58 13.39 -3.76 6.07
C LYS A 58 12.85 -3.02 4.85
N VAL A 59 13.71 -2.73 3.86
CA VAL A 59 13.31 -2.04 2.62
C VAL A 59 12.36 -2.92 1.80
N GLU A 60 12.64 -4.20 1.65
CA GLU A 60 11.78 -5.16 0.95
C GLU A 60 10.38 -5.25 1.58
N ASN A 61 10.32 -5.36 2.91
CA ASN A 61 9.05 -5.33 3.65
C ASN A 61 8.25 -4.03 3.43
N ASN A 62 8.94 -2.90 3.34
CA ASN A 62 8.29 -1.62 3.07
C ASN A 62 7.76 -1.54 1.62
N LEU A 63 8.51 -2.07 0.65
CA LEU A 63 8.08 -2.15 -0.75
C LEU A 63 6.82 -3.00 -0.89
N GLU A 64 6.77 -4.18 -0.25
CA GLU A 64 5.57 -5.04 -0.30
C GLU A 64 4.33 -4.33 0.28
N LYS A 65 4.50 -3.60 1.38
CA LYS A 65 3.42 -2.77 1.95
C LYS A 65 2.98 -1.68 1.00
N MET A 66 3.91 -1.00 0.32
CA MET A 66 3.58 0.03 -0.67
C MET A 66 2.81 -0.55 -1.85
N GLU A 67 3.22 -1.70 -2.38
CA GLU A 67 2.51 -2.37 -3.47
C GLU A 67 1.08 -2.77 -3.06
N LYS A 68 0.91 -3.33 -1.86
CA LYS A 68 -0.41 -3.68 -1.33
C LYS A 68 -1.30 -2.44 -1.19
N ASN A 69 -0.75 -1.32 -0.72
CA ASN A 69 -1.47 -0.05 -0.63
C ASN A 69 -1.80 0.52 -2.01
N GLY A 70 -0.90 0.41 -2.99
CA GLY A 70 -1.14 0.82 -4.37
C GLY A 70 -2.32 0.07 -4.99
N ARG A 71 -2.40 -1.25 -4.79
CA ARG A 71 -3.55 -2.06 -5.25
C ARG A 71 -4.86 -1.61 -4.60
N ARG A 72 -4.86 -1.31 -3.29
CA ARG A 72 -6.07 -0.80 -2.60
C ARG A 72 -6.48 0.58 -3.12
N LEU A 73 -5.52 1.44 -3.42
CA LEU A 73 -5.79 2.76 -3.97
C LEU A 73 -6.48 2.67 -5.34
N ALA A 74 -6.06 1.75 -6.21
CA ALA A 74 -6.69 1.53 -7.51
C ALA A 74 -8.18 1.16 -7.35
N VAL A 75 -8.50 0.24 -6.43
CA VAL A 75 -9.90 -0.13 -6.13
C VAL A 75 -10.72 1.07 -5.66
N TYR A 76 -10.16 1.92 -4.79
CA TYR A 76 -10.87 3.13 -4.34
C TYR A 76 -11.08 4.15 -5.46
N GLN A 77 -10.17 4.21 -6.43
CA GLN A 77 -10.33 5.09 -7.60
C GLN A 77 -11.47 4.61 -8.50
N GLU A 78 -11.59 3.30 -8.73
CA GLU A 78 -12.69 2.70 -9.48
C GLU A 78 -14.04 2.97 -8.80
N MET A 79 -14.15 2.68 -7.50
CA MET A 79 -15.36 2.97 -6.71
C MET A 79 -15.76 4.45 -6.76
N ARG A 80 -14.78 5.36 -6.76
CA ARG A 80 -15.04 6.79 -6.88
C ARG A 80 -15.64 7.18 -8.23
N GLN A 81 -15.17 6.56 -9.31
CA GLN A 81 -15.69 6.80 -10.65
C GLN A 81 -17.12 6.28 -10.78
N GLU A 82 -17.39 5.06 -10.28
CA GLU A 82 -18.73 4.49 -10.24
C GLU A 82 -19.71 5.39 -9.45
N TRP A 83 -19.28 5.88 -8.28
CA TRP A 83 -20.08 6.80 -7.48
C TRP A 83 -20.44 8.09 -8.23
N GLN A 84 -19.48 8.68 -8.93
CA GLN A 84 -19.71 9.89 -9.72
C GLN A 84 -20.71 9.65 -10.86
N GLU A 85 -20.69 8.47 -11.48
CA GLU A 85 -21.63 8.14 -12.54
C GLU A 85 -23.05 7.88 -12.00
N LEU A 86 -23.13 7.22 -10.85
CA LEU A 86 -24.39 7.03 -10.13
C LEU A 86 -25.00 8.38 -9.72
N GLU A 87 -24.20 9.32 -9.22
CA GLU A 87 -24.64 10.66 -8.84
C GLU A 87 -25.23 11.42 -10.05
N LYS A 88 -24.59 11.35 -11.22
CA LYS A 88 -25.12 11.96 -12.45
C LYS A 88 -26.45 11.33 -12.87
N THR A 89 -26.54 10.01 -12.84
CA THR A 89 -27.76 9.29 -13.20
C THR A 89 -28.90 9.66 -12.25
N TYR A 90 -28.63 9.65 -10.94
CA TYR A 90 -29.59 10.06 -9.91
C TYR A 90 -30.09 11.48 -10.15
N ARG A 91 -29.18 12.44 -10.39
CA ARG A 91 -29.57 13.82 -10.72
C ARG A 91 -30.43 13.91 -11.97
N GLY A 92 -30.11 13.12 -13.00
CA GLY A 92 -30.92 13.01 -14.21
C GLY A 92 -32.33 12.49 -13.93
N SER A 93 -32.46 11.47 -13.09
CA SER A 93 -33.75 10.93 -12.65
C SER A 93 -34.56 11.95 -11.84
N CYS A 94 -33.94 12.71 -10.93
CA CYS A 94 -34.63 13.79 -10.21
C CYS A 94 -35.18 14.85 -11.16
N LEU A 95 -34.38 15.32 -12.11
CA LEU A 95 -34.82 16.30 -13.11
C LEU A 95 -35.93 15.75 -14.03
N ALA A 96 -35.92 14.46 -14.32
CA ALA A 96 -37.01 13.82 -15.06
C ALA A 96 -38.29 13.78 -14.21
N ALA A 97 -38.19 13.39 -12.94
CA ALA A 97 -39.32 13.36 -12.02
C ALA A 97 -39.95 14.76 -11.83
N GLU A 98 -39.13 15.80 -11.66
CA GLU A 98 -39.60 17.19 -11.59
C GLU A 98 -40.36 17.63 -12.86
N ARG A 99 -39.87 17.23 -14.04
CA ARG A 99 -40.55 17.51 -15.31
C ARG A 99 -41.89 16.79 -15.40
N TYR A 100 -41.93 15.50 -15.07
CA TYR A 100 -43.19 14.75 -15.08
C TYR A 100 -44.19 15.30 -14.07
N GLN A 101 -43.76 15.70 -12.88
CA GLN A 101 -44.64 16.34 -11.92
C GLN A 101 -45.25 17.63 -12.48
N LYS A 102 -44.45 18.45 -13.17
CA LYS A 102 -44.94 19.67 -13.81
C LYS A 102 -45.95 19.38 -14.91
N GLU A 103 -45.70 18.36 -15.74
CA GLU A 103 -46.62 17.93 -16.79
C GLU A 103 -47.93 17.40 -16.22
N ILE A 104 -47.88 16.55 -15.19
CA ILE A 104 -49.06 16.05 -14.48
C ILE A 104 -49.89 17.21 -13.95
N ASN A 105 -49.26 18.17 -13.26
CA ASN A 105 -49.96 19.34 -12.73
C ASN A 105 -50.65 20.14 -13.85
N GLN A 106 -50.00 20.31 -15.01
CA GLN A 106 -50.62 20.98 -16.16
C GLN A 106 -51.82 20.22 -16.73
N TYR A 107 -51.76 18.89 -16.77
CA TYR A 107 -52.89 18.07 -17.22
C TYR A 107 -54.04 18.08 -16.22
N LEU A 108 -53.75 18.05 -14.91
CA LEU A 108 -54.77 18.16 -13.87
C LEU A 108 -55.51 19.49 -13.94
N GLU A 109 -54.82 20.61 -14.17
CA GLU A 109 -55.49 21.91 -14.37
C GLU A 109 -56.38 21.94 -15.62
N LYS A 110 -55.92 21.39 -16.75
CA LYS A 110 -56.76 21.29 -17.96
C LYS A 110 -57.97 20.39 -17.72
N PHE A 111 -57.80 19.30 -16.97
CA PHE A 111 -58.88 18.39 -16.63
C PHE A 111 -59.89 19.04 -15.70
N ARG A 112 -59.43 19.83 -14.72
CA ARG A 112 -60.24 20.68 -13.86
C ARG A 112 -61.13 21.63 -14.67
N GLU A 113 -60.54 22.39 -15.58
CA GLU A 113 -61.27 23.30 -16.46
C GLU A 113 -62.31 22.56 -17.31
N PHE A 114 -61.96 21.38 -17.83
CA PHE A 114 -62.87 20.55 -18.59
C PHE A 114 -64.07 20.08 -17.76
N LEU A 115 -63.83 19.56 -16.55
CA LEU A 115 -64.88 19.07 -15.65
C LEU A 115 -65.85 20.20 -15.25
N LEU A 116 -65.33 21.38 -14.94
CA LEU A 116 -66.16 22.56 -14.62
C LEU A 116 -67.00 23.01 -15.82
N LYS A 117 -66.48 22.88 -17.05
CA LYS A 117 -67.20 23.26 -18.27
C LYS A 117 -68.38 22.34 -18.60
N ILE A 118 -68.27 21.06 -18.29
CA ILE A 118 -69.34 20.09 -18.59
C ILE A 118 -70.41 20.02 -17.50
N GLU A 119 -70.14 20.56 -16.30
CA GLU A 119 -71.04 20.70 -15.13
C GLU A 119 -71.67 19.39 -14.62
N ARG A 120 -71.40 18.25 -15.28
CA ARG A 120 -71.89 16.92 -14.93
C ARG A 120 -70.80 15.89 -15.09
N CYS A 121 -70.75 14.95 -14.14
CA CYS A 121 -69.76 13.88 -14.14
C CYS A 121 -69.93 12.98 -15.37
N PRO A 122 -68.89 12.75 -16.17
CA PRO A 122 -68.99 11.93 -17.39
C PRO A 122 -69.16 10.43 -17.09
N VAL A 123 -68.97 10.00 -15.83
CA VAL A 123 -69.09 8.59 -15.42
C VAL A 123 -70.45 8.29 -14.79
N CYS A 124 -70.89 9.12 -13.83
CA CYS A 124 -72.13 8.88 -13.07
C CYS A 124 -73.25 9.88 -13.38
N TYR A 125 -73.01 10.88 -14.24
CA TYR A 125 -73.96 11.93 -14.63
C TYR A 125 -74.50 12.82 -13.51
N GLY A 126 -73.94 12.73 -12.30
CA GLY A 126 -74.23 13.65 -11.19
C GLY A 126 -73.71 15.06 -11.44
N GLU A 127 -74.26 16.05 -10.75
CA GLU A 127 -73.82 17.45 -10.84
C GLU A 127 -72.39 17.61 -10.31
N LEU A 128 -71.57 18.38 -11.02
CA LEU A 128 -70.22 18.73 -10.61
C LEU A 128 -70.16 20.21 -10.24
N ASP A 129 -70.19 20.48 -8.94
CA ASP A 129 -69.80 21.78 -8.40
C ASP A 129 -68.28 21.84 -8.16
N GLN A 130 -67.79 23.03 -7.80
CA GLN A 130 -66.37 23.25 -7.59
C GLN A 130 -65.79 22.35 -6.48
N GLU A 131 -66.56 22.05 -5.45
CA GLU A 131 -66.14 21.19 -4.35
C GLU A 131 -66.01 19.73 -4.78
N ALA A 132 -66.94 19.24 -5.59
CA ALA A 132 -66.90 17.90 -6.17
C ALA A 132 -65.69 17.72 -7.11
N VAL A 133 -65.35 18.75 -7.91
CA VAL A 133 -64.17 18.71 -8.79
C VAL A 133 -62.87 18.66 -8.00
N GLU A 134 -62.71 19.47 -6.93
CA GLU A 134 -61.49 19.42 -6.11
C GLU A 134 -61.31 18.05 -5.43
N ARG A 135 -62.39 17.44 -4.91
CA ARG A 135 -62.33 16.09 -4.34
C ARG A 135 -61.81 15.04 -5.33
N VAL A 136 -62.19 15.14 -6.60
CA VAL A 136 -61.73 14.22 -7.65
C VAL A 136 -60.25 14.44 -7.97
N LEU A 137 -59.78 15.69 -7.97
CA LEU A 137 -58.40 16.03 -8.31
C LEU A 137 -57.42 15.73 -7.18
N ASP A 138 -57.85 15.80 -5.92
CA ASP A 138 -57.03 15.46 -4.76
C ASP A 138 -56.59 13.98 -4.74
N GLU A 139 -57.34 13.08 -5.39
CA GLU A 139 -56.93 11.66 -5.57
C GLU A 139 -55.67 11.50 -6.44
N TYR A 140 -55.26 12.55 -7.16
CA TYR A 140 -54.13 12.54 -8.08
C TYR A 140 -52.95 13.42 -7.64
N ARG A 141 -53.04 14.05 -6.47
CA ARG A 141 -51.96 14.84 -5.85
C ARG A 141 -51.11 13.98 -4.90
#